data_AF-A0A937XCT0-F1
#
_entry.id   AF-A0A937XCT0-F1
#
_cell.length_a   1.000
_cell.length_b   1.000
_cell.length_c   1.000
_cell.angle_alpha   90.00
_cell.angle_beta   90.00
_cell.angle_gamma   90.00
#
_symmetry.space_group_name_H-M   'P 1'
#
loop_
_entity.id
_entity.type
_entity.pdbx_description
1 polymer ?
#
loop_
_entity_poly.entity_id
_entity_poly.type
_entity_poly.pdbx_seq_one_letter_code
_entity_poly.pdbx_strand_id
1 'polypeptide(L)'
;MPVVGVPLGRLRALLGREIAPEELLRVLGHLGCDVEGYTQLERVRCPGCGAIHERTASEEVPPCCDQCGGALRGQGEELAPLEVVRMELLAVRPDMFDPGGLARALRGYLGLERGAPRYALAEPLLEVRVDPSVGDPRSYRPEIACAVMEGMTLDEEALKIVMKLQEN
;
A
#
# COMPACT_ATOMS: atom_id res chain seq x y z
N MET A 1 4.45 -11.13 11.71
CA MET A 1 5.07 -10.02 10.91
C MET A 1 3.92 -9.19 10.34
N PRO A 2 4.11 -7.99 9.73
CA PRO A 2 2.95 -7.30 9.14
C PRO A 2 2.39 -8.16 8.00
N VAL A 3 1.11 -8.53 8.12
CA VAL A 3 0.36 -9.19 7.06
C VAL A 3 -0.27 -8.11 6.20
N VAL A 4 0.07 -8.08 4.91
CA VAL A 4 -0.45 -7.08 3.98
C VAL A 4 -1.29 -7.75 2.90
N GLY A 5 -2.47 -7.19 2.65
CA GLY A 5 -3.31 -7.54 1.50
C GLY A 5 -2.98 -6.63 0.32
N VAL A 6 -2.31 -7.17 -0.71
CA VAL A 6 -1.91 -6.43 -1.91
C VAL A 6 -2.98 -6.59 -2.99
N PRO A 7 -3.61 -5.51 -3.49
CA PRO A 7 -4.59 -5.58 -4.58
C PRO A 7 -4.02 -6.17 -5.87
N LEU A 8 -4.58 -7.28 -6.34
CA LEU A 8 -4.07 -7.98 -7.52
C LEU A 8 -4.30 -7.19 -8.80
N GLY A 9 -5.44 -6.50 -8.93
CA GLY A 9 -5.72 -5.65 -10.09
C GLY A 9 -4.63 -4.58 -10.28
N ARG A 10 -4.26 -3.90 -9.18
CA ARG A 10 -3.18 -2.90 -9.19
C ARG A 10 -1.82 -3.50 -9.47
N LEU A 11 -1.51 -4.64 -8.83
CA LEU A 11 -0.23 -5.34 -9.04
C LEU A 11 -0.05 -5.77 -10.50
N ARG A 12 -1.08 -6.37 -11.12
CA ARG A 12 -1.06 -6.79 -12.53
C ARG A 12 -0.91 -5.59 -13.47
N ALA A 13 -1.63 -4.50 -13.20
CA ALA A 13 -1.51 -3.27 -13.98
C ALA A 13 -0.08 -2.70 -13.95
N LEU A 14 0.57 -2.69 -12.77
CA LEU A 14 1.95 -2.22 -12.60
C LEU A 14 2.99 -3.18 -13.18
N LEU A 15 2.70 -4.49 -13.15
CA LEU A 15 3.56 -5.50 -13.77
C LEU A 15 3.54 -5.39 -15.30
N GLY A 16 2.43 -4.91 -15.88
CA GLY A 16 2.26 -4.73 -17.32
C GLY A 16 2.10 -6.05 -18.09
N ARG A 17 1.83 -7.16 -17.38
CA ARG A 17 1.51 -8.47 -17.95
C ARG A 17 0.65 -9.28 -16.98
N GLU A 18 -0.08 -10.23 -17.53
CA GLU A 18 -0.71 -11.26 -16.73
C GLU A 18 0.35 -12.20 -16.14
N ILE A 19 0.09 -12.65 -14.91
CA ILE A 19 0.88 -13.63 -14.17
C ILE A 19 -0.08 -14.66 -13.58
N ALA A 20 0.19 -15.95 -13.83
CA ALA A 20 -0.64 -17.01 -13.28
C ALA A 20 -0.53 -17.03 -11.75
N PRO A 21 -1.60 -17.35 -11.01
CA PRO A 21 -1.57 -17.39 -9.56
C PRO A 21 -0.44 -18.25 -8.99
N GLU A 22 -0.18 -19.41 -9.58
CA GLU A 22 0.86 -20.35 -9.15
C GLU A 22 2.26 -19.81 -9.42
N GLU A 23 2.44 -19.10 -10.53
CA GLU A 23 3.70 -18.43 -10.85
C GLU A 23 3.97 -17.29 -9.86
N LEU A 24 2.96 -16.48 -9.54
CA LEU A 24 3.08 -15.39 -8.57
C LEU A 24 3.46 -15.91 -7.18
N LEU A 25 2.76 -16.94 -6.67
CA LEU A 25 3.09 -17.56 -5.38
C LEU A 25 4.54 -18.05 -5.33
N ARG A 26 4.98 -18.75 -6.38
CA ARG A 26 6.36 -19.25 -6.49
C ARG A 26 7.38 -18.11 -6.45
N VAL A 27 7.14 -17.04 -7.21
CA VAL A 27 8.08 -15.91 -7.27
C VAL A 27 8.14 -15.18 -5.92
N LEU A 28 6.99 -14.95 -5.29
CA LEU A 28 6.91 -14.33 -3.96
C LEU A 28 7.66 -15.15 -2.91
N GLY A 29 7.52 -16.49 -2.94
CA GLY A 29 8.31 -17.37 -2.08
C GLY A 29 9.82 -17.25 -2.28
N HIS A 30 10.28 -17.12 -3.53
CA HIS A 30 11.71 -16.87 -3.81
C HIS A 30 12.19 -15.48 -3.37
N LEU A 31 11.30 -14.50 -3.26
CA LEU A 31 11.58 -13.18 -2.69
C LEU A 31 11.56 -13.19 -1.15
N GLY A 32 11.24 -14.34 -0.54
CA GLY A 32 11.17 -14.52 0.91
C GLY A 32 9.87 -14.03 1.55
N CYS A 33 8.84 -13.75 0.76
CA CYS A 33 7.49 -13.48 1.26
C CYS A 33 6.82 -14.81 1.63
N ASP A 34 6.25 -14.90 2.83
CA ASP A 34 5.38 -16.00 3.20
C ASP A 34 3.95 -15.67 2.76
N VAL A 35 3.41 -16.40 1.78
CA VAL A 35 2.14 -16.07 1.16
C VAL A 35 1.03 -16.92 1.76
N GLU A 36 0.13 -16.29 2.51
CA GLU A 36 -1.06 -16.94 3.09
C GLU A 36 -2.02 -17.42 1.99
N GLY A 37 -2.05 -16.69 0.86
CA GLY A 37 -2.82 -17.05 -0.33
C GLY A 37 -3.66 -15.89 -0.86
N TYR A 38 -4.68 -16.23 -1.64
CA TYR A 38 -5.61 -15.29 -2.25
C TYR A 38 -6.86 -15.15 -1.39
N THR A 39 -7.36 -13.92 -1.25
CA THR A 39 -8.66 -13.68 -0.61
C THR A 39 -9.41 -12.57 -1.31
N GLN A 40 -10.70 -12.49 -1.03
CA GLN A 40 -11.53 -11.37 -1.44
C GLN A 40 -11.91 -10.54 -0.22
N LEU A 41 -11.68 -9.24 -0.32
CA LEU A 41 -12.15 -8.26 0.64
C LEU A 41 -13.50 -7.73 0.18
N GLU A 42 -14.53 -7.89 1.00
CA GLU A 42 -15.78 -7.18 0.84
C GLU A 42 -15.58 -5.71 1.20
N ARG A 43 -16.24 -4.83 0.45
CA ARG A 43 -16.07 -3.39 0.57
C ARG A 43 -17.42 -2.73 0.76
N VAL A 44 -17.50 -1.89 1.79
CA VAL A 44 -18.69 -1.09 2.06
C VAL A 44 -18.30 0.36 2.21
N ARG A 45 -18.97 1.25 1.48
CA ARG A 45 -18.81 2.69 1.59
C ARG A 45 -19.78 3.24 2.64
N CYS A 46 -19.24 4.03 3.57
CA CYS A 46 -20.03 4.78 4.53
C CYS A 46 -20.88 5.84 3.81
N PRO A 47 -22.21 5.90 4.04
CA PRO A 47 -23.08 6.87 3.39
C PRO A 47 -22.87 8.30 3.94
N GLY A 48 -22.30 8.43 5.14
CA GLY A 48 -22.09 9.72 5.80
C GLY A 48 -20.81 10.44 5.36
N CYS A 49 -19.66 9.75 5.39
CA CYS A 49 -18.36 10.36 5.09
C CYS A 49 -17.68 9.80 3.82
N GLY A 50 -18.24 8.77 3.20
CA GLY A 50 -17.65 8.13 2.01
C GLY A 50 -16.48 7.18 2.31
N ALA A 51 -16.07 7.00 3.57
CA ALA A 51 -15.00 6.06 3.92
C ALA A 51 -15.34 4.63 3.48
N ILE A 52 -14.41 3.96 2.80
CA ILE A 52 -14.57 2.54 2.43
C ILE A 52 -13.94 1.66 3.50
N HIS A 53 -14.77 0.79 4.07
CA HIS A 53 -14.37 -0.27 4.99
C HIS A 53 -14.16 -1.57 4.21
N GLU A 54 -12.98 -2.15 4.37
CA GLU A 54 -12.59 -3.45 3.79
C GLU A 54 -12.64 -4.52 4.89
N ARG A 55 -13.20 -5.68 4.58
CA ARG A 55 -13.29 -6.81 5.50
C ARG A 55 -13.21 -8.15 4.77
N THR A 56 -12.84 -9.19 5.48
CA THR A 56 -12.99 -10.57 4.97
C THR A 56 -14.46 -10.98 4.97
N ALA A 57 -14.85 -11.94 4.12
CA ALA A 57 -16.24 -12.44 4.07
C ALA A 57 -16.74 -13.05 5.40
N SER A 58 -15.83 -13.44 6.29
CA SER A 58 -16.15 -13.94 7.63
C SER A 58 -16.43 -12.85 8.66
N GLU A 59 -16.06 -11.60 8.39
CA GLU A 59 -16.23 -10.49 9.32
C GLU A 59 -17.57 -9.78 9.07
N GLU A 60 -18.28 -9.45 10.15
CA GLU A 60 -19.51 -8.66 10.02
C GLU A 60 -19.21 -7.18 9.73
N VAL A 61 -20.14 -6.49 9.07
CA VAL A 61 -20.08 -5.03 8.91
C VAL A 61 -20.08 -4.40 10.31
N PRO A 62 -19.12 -3.51 10.64
CA PRO A 62 -19.15 -2.77 11.89
C PRO A 62 -20.47 -1.99 12.05
N PRO A 63 -21.04 -1.89 13.26
CA PRO A 63 -22.27 -1.14 13.46
C PRO A 63 -22.11 0.34 13.07
N CYS A 64 -20.94 0.93 13.34
CA CYS A 64 -20.62 2.31 13.04
C CYS A 64 -19.32 2.44 12.24
N CYS A 65 -19.22 3.50 11.44
CA CYS A 65 -18.00 3.92 10.77
C CYS A 65 -16.97 4.43 11.79
N ASP A 66 -15.72 3.98 11.72
CA ASP A 66 -14.60 4.40 12.57
C ASP A 66 -14.17 5.86 12.33
N GLN A 67 -14.48 6.42 11.16
CA GLN A 67 -14.07 7.77 10.79
C GLN A 67 -15.07 8.86 11.16
N CYS A 68 -16.38 8.58 11.10
CA CYS A 68 -17.42 9.58 11.41
C CYS A 68 -18.42 9.16 12.50
N GLY A 69 -18.37 7.91 12.97
CA GLY A 69 -19.30 7.37 13.97
C GLY A 69 -20.71 7.08 13.45
N GLY A 70 -21.01 7.35 12.16
CA GLY A 70 -22.32 7.10 11.56
C GLY A 70 -22.65 5.60 11.42
N ALA A 71 -23.93 5.26 11.35
CA ALA A 71 -24.39 3.88 11.16
C ALA A 71 -23.88 3.32 9.82
N LEU A 72 -23.20 2.19 9.87
CA LEU A 72 -22.61 1.53 8.70
C LEU A 72 -23.32 0.21 8.39
N ARG A 73 -23.58 -0.60 9.43
CA ARG A 73 -24.28 -1.89 9.28
C ARG A 73 -25.69 -1.66 8.75
N GLY A 74 -25.98 -2.27 7.61
CA GLY A 74 -27.29 -2.19 6.93
C GLY A 74 -27.59 -0.84 6.26
N GLN A 75 -26.66 0.12 6.29
CA GLN A 75 -26.83 1.43 5.63
C GLN A 75 -25.70 1.77 4.65
N GLY A 76 -24.59 1.04 4.69
CA GLY A 76 -23.50 1.22 3.75
C GLY A 76 -23.83 0.76 2.33
N GLU A 77 -23.22 1.42 1.35
CA GLU A 77 -23.26 1.02 -0.06
C GLU A 77 -22.25 -0.12 -0.28
N GLU A 78 -22.71 -1.29 -0.71
CA GLU A 78 -21.84 -2.40 -1.09
C GLU A 78 -21.12 -2.09 -2.40
N LEU A 79 -19.80 -2.22 -2.38
CA LEU A 79 -18.95 -2.06 -3.55
C LEU A 79 -18.50 -3.43 -4.07
N ALA A 80 -18.01 -3.47 -5.31
CA ALA A 80 -17.42 -4.69 -5.86
C ALA A 80 -16.35 -5.23 -4.90
N PRO A 81 -16.19 -6.55 -4.74
CA PRO A 81 -15.13 -7.11 -3.90
C PRO A 81 -13.74 -6.77 -4.48
N LEU A 82 -12.73 -6.76 -3.60
CA LEU A 82 -11.33 -6.55 -3.98
C LEU A 82 -10.55 -7.85 -3.82
N GLU A 83 -10.01 -8.36 -4.93
CA GLU A 83 -9.12 -9.52 -4.90
C GLU A 83 -7.72 -9.10 -4.44
N VAL A 84 -7.23 -9.73 -3.38
CA VAL A 84 -5.91 -9.44 -2.81
C VAL A 84 -5.11 -10.73 -2.62
N VAL A 85 -3.79 -10.62 -2.72
CA VAL A 85 -2.86 -11.63 -2.20
C VAL A 85 -2.42 -11.21 -0.81
N ARG A 86 -2.60 -12.10 0.18
CA ARG A 86 -2.16 -11.89 1.56
C ARG A 86 -0.81 -12.52 1.76
N MET A 87 0.12 -11.76 2.31
CA MET A 87 1.46 -12.26 2.61
C MET A 87 2.04 -11.56 3.83
N GLU A 88 2.87 -12.29 4.56
CA GLU A 88 3.77 -11.70 5.54
C GLU A 88 5.00 -11.13 4.82
N LEU A 89 5.29 -9.87 5.11
CA LEU A 89 6.42 -9.18 4.52
C LEU A 89 7.64 -9.22 5.43
N LEU A 90 8.80 -9.30 4.79
CA LEU A 90 10.09 -9.20 5.47
C LEU A 90 10.29 -7.79 6.01
N ALA A 91 10.43 -7.64 7.32
CA ALA A 91 10.67 -6.35 7.97
C ALA A 91 11.90 -5.59 7.42
N VAL A 92 12.86 -6.31 6.82
CA VAL A 92 14.07 -5.76 6.22
C VAL A 92 13.89 -5.27 4.77
N ARG A 93 12.67 -5.37 4.20
CA ARG A 93 12.34 -4.97 2.82
C ARG A 93 11.08 -4.07 2.78
N PRO A 94 11.09 -2.90 3.43
CA PRO A 94 9.97 -1.95 3.39
C PRO A 94 9.64 -1.47 1.97
N ASP A 95 10.59 -1.60 1.03
CA ASP A 95 10.39 -1.31 -0.38
C ASP A 95 9.41 -2.27 -1.09
N MET A 96 8.93 -3.32 -0.43
CA MET A 96 7.95 -4.29 -0.93
C MET A 96 6.58 -4.18 -0.22
N PHE A 97 6.36 -3.15 0.60
CA PHE A 97 5.15 -3.03 1.45
C PHE A 97 3.91 -2.49 0.71
N ASP A 98 4.06 -2.20 -0.58
CA ASP A 98 2.99 -1.74 -1.45
C ASP A 98 3.04 -2.43 -2.83
N PRO A 99 1.95 -2.38 -3.63
CA PRO A 99 1.90 -2.98 -4.95
C PRO A 99 2.98 -2.50 -5.93
N GLY A 100 3.41 -1.23 -5.87
CA GLY A 100 4.44 -0.67 -6.74
C GLY A 100 5.83 -1.13 -6.38
N GLY A 101 6.15 -1.15 -5.08
CA GLY A 101 7.34 -1.79 -4.55
C GLY A 101 7.48 -3.25 -4.97
N LEU A 102 6.40 -4.01 -4.77
CA LEU A 102 6.33 -5.42 -5.16
C LEU A 102 6.45 -5.62 -6.67
N ALA A 103 5.72 -4.83 -7.48
CA ALA A 103 5.80 -4.88 -8.94
C ALA A 103 7.24 -4.65 -9.42
N ARG A 104 7.96 -3.67 -8.84
CA ARG A 104 9.35 -3.39 -9.17
C ARG A 104 10.26 -4.61 -8.88
N ALA A 105 10.09 -5.25 -7.73
CA ALA A 105 10.83 -6.48 -7.40
C ALA A 105 10.51 -7.63 -8.38
N LEU A 106 9.22 -7.84 -8.68
CA LEU A 106 8.75 -8.87 -9.61
C LEU A 106 9.28 -8.64 -11.04
N ARG A 107 9.28 -7.39 -11.52
CA ARG A 107 9.80 -7.05 -12.86
C ARG A 107 11.27 -7.40 -13.00
N GLY A 108 12.09 -7.15 -11.97
CA GLY A 108 13.48 -7.56 -11.93
C GLY A 108 13.65 -9.08 -11.91
N TYR A 109 12.90 -9.76 -11.04
CA TYR A 109 12.97 -11.22 -10.89
C TYR A 109 12.57 -11.96 -12.18
N LEU A 110 11.50 -11.50 -12.84
CA LEU A 110 11.00 -12.05 -14.09
C LEU A 110 11.83 -11.63 -15.32
N GLY A 111 12.87 -10.82 -15.13
CA GLY A 111 13.74 -10.34 -16.21
C GLY A 111 13.07 -9.35 -17.17
N LEU A 112 11.94 -8.75 -16.77
CA LEU A 112 11.22 -7.72 -17.52
C LEU A 112 11.99 -6.39 -17.50
N GLU A 113 12.66 -6.11 -16.39
CA GLU A 113 13.56 -4.98 -16.23
C GLU A 113 14.92 -5.45 -15.74
N ARG A 114 15.96 -4.69 -16.11
CA ARG A 114 17.34 -4.99 -15.73
C ARG A 114 18.04 -3.74 -15.21
N GLY A 115 18.92 -3.93 -14.24
CA GLY A 115 19.66 -2.85 -13.61
C GLY A 115 18.84 -2.10 -12.56
N ALA A 116 19.44 -1.06 -11.99
CA ALA A 116 18.79 -0.23 -10.99
C ALA A 116 17.72 0.68 -11.64
N PRO A 117 16.56 0.88 -11.00
CA PRO A 117 15.58 1.87 -11.45
C PRO A 117 16.22 3.25 -11.46
N ARG A 118 15.83 4.09 -12.43
CA ARG A 118 16.25 5.48 -12.51
C ARG A 118 15.10 6.37 -12.07
N TYR A 119 15.34 7.20 -11.06
CA TYR A 119 14.39 8.21 -10.60
C TYR A 119 14.92 9.58 -11.03
N ALA A 120 14.20 10.24 -11.92
CA ALA A 120 14.55 11.59 -12.35
C ALA A 120 14.20 12.58 -11.22
N LEU A 121 15.13 13.46 -10.89
CA LEU A 121 14.94 14.53 -9.93
C LEU A 121 14.94 15.86 -10.67
N ALA A 122 14.01 16.74 -10.31
CA ALA A 122 13.97 18.12 -10.77
C ALA A 122 14.68 19.04 -9.76
N GLU A 123 14.89 20.30 -10.14
CA GLU A 123 15.35 21.33 -9.22
C GLU A 123 14.38 21.47 -8.04
N PRO A 124 14.88 21.74 -6.82
CA PRO A 124 14.04 21.84 -5.64
C PRO A 124 13.12 23.06 -5.71
N LEU A 125 11.84 22.85 -5.40
CA LEU A 125 10.84 23.93 -5.32
C LEU A 125 10.74 24.56 -3.93
N LEU A 126 11.14 23.81 -2.91
CA LEU A 126 11.01 24.19 -1.50
C LEU A 126 12.32 23.92 -0.77
N GLU A 127 12.65 24.79 0.18
CA GLU A 127 13.76 24.63 1.11
C GLU A 127 13.20 24.41 2.52
N VAL A 128 13.63 23.34 3.19
CA VAL A 128 13.31 23.07 4.59
C VAL A 128 14.55 23.35 5.43
N ARG A 129 14.43 24.27 6.39
CA ARG A 129 15.52 24.60 7.32
C ARG A 129 15.26 23.98 8.68
N VAL A 130 16.24 23.23 9.16
CA VAL A 130 16.21 22.63 10.50
C VAL A 130 16.65 23.69 11.51
N ASP A 131 15.81 23.96 12.50
CA ASP A 131 16.12 24.93 13.55
C ASP A 131 17.27 24.41 14.44
N PRO A 132 18.34 25.19 14.70
CA PRO A 132 19.47 24.74 15.51
C PRO A 132 19.08 24.20 16.90
N SER A 133 17.95 24.66 17.46
CA SER A 133 17.45 24.17 18.75
C SER A 133 17.13 22.68 18.78
N VAL A 134 16.81 22.06 17.64
CA VAL A 134 16.57 20.60 17.59
C VAL A 134 17.87 19.77 17.68
N GLY A 135 19.03 20.41 17.60
CA GLY A 135 20.34 19.81 17.87
C GLY A 135 20.70 19.75 19.37
N ASP A 136 19.87 20.28 20.26
CA ASP A 136 20.04 20.11 21.72
C ASP A 136 20.00 18.61 22.08
N PRO A 137 20.89 18.09 22.94
CA PRO A 137 20.88 16.68 23.35
C PRO A 137 19.56 16.17 23.97
N ARG A 138 18.67 17.08 24.40
CA ARG A 138 17.32 16.78 24.91
C ARG A 138 16.28 16.65 23.79
N SER A 139 16.63 17.02 22.57
CA SER A 139 15.83 16.82 21.37
C SER A 139 16.14 15.44 20.78
N TYR A 140 15.15 14.55 20.76
CA TYR A 140 15.32 13.17 20.30
C TYR A 140 15.09 12.98 18.79
N ARG A 141 14.84 14.07 18.04
CA ARG A 141 14.54 14.03 16.59
C ARG A 141 15.24 15.19 15.85
N PRO A 142 16.58 15.13 15.69
CA PRO A 142 17.34 16.22 15.09
C PRO A 142 17.27 16.29 13.56
N GLU A 143 16.88 15.19 12.90
CA GLU A 143 16.95 15.07 11.43
C GLU A 143 15.56 15.01 10.78
N ILE A 144 15.45 15.57 9.58
CA ILE A 144 14.28 15.44 8.70
C ILE A 144 14.72 15.39 7.24
N ALA A 145 14.01 14.58 6.45
CA ALA A 145 14.12 14.58 4.99
C ALA A 145 12.73 14.84 4.39
N CYS A 146 12.68 15.62 3.31
CA CYS A 146 11.44 15.96 2.63
C CYS A 146 11.61 15.78 1.12
N ALA A 147 10.51 15.43 0.44
CA ALA A 147 10.42 15.36 -1.00
C ALA A 147 9.07 15.94 -1.45
N VAL A 148 9.05 16.52 -2.64
CA VAL A 148 7.81 16.97 -3.30
C VAL A 148 7.61 16.08 -4.51
N MET A 149 6.41 15.49 -4.63
CA MET A 149 6.00 14.74 -5.81
C MET A 149 4.85 15.48 -6.49
N GLU A 150 5.03 15.82 -7.77
CA GLU A 150 4.08 16.58 -8.57
C GLU A 150 3.48 15.73 -9.69
N GLY A 151 2.34 16.17 -10.24
CA GLY A 151 1.68 15.50 -11.36
C GLY A 151 1.09 14.13 -11.03
N MET A 152 0.91 13.82 -9.74
CA MET A 152 0.32 12.57 -9.30
C MET A 152 -1.19 12.57 -9.51
N THR A 153 -1.73 11.47 -10.04
CA THR A 153 -3.16 11.18 -10.01
C THR A 153 -3.42 10.22 -8.86
N LEU A 154 -4.16 10.66 -7.85
CA LEU A 154 -4.56 9.85 -6.71
C LEU A 154 -6.04 9.52 -6.83
N ASP A 155 -6.33 8.25 -7.10
CA ASP A 155 -7.65 7.69 -6.90
C ASP A 155 -7.79 7.16 -5.46
N GLU A 156 -8.99 6.74 -5.10
CA GLU A 156 -9.31 6.25 -3.75
C GLU A 156 -8.46 5.02 -3.35
N GLU A 157 -8.14 4.14 -4.30
CA GLU A 157 -7.30 2.97 -4.05
C GLU A 157 -5.83 3.37 -3.83
N ALA A 158 -5.30 4.25 -4.69
CA ALA A 158 -3.94 4.75 -4.61
C ALA A 158 -3.70 5.53 -3.31
N LEU A 159 -4.67 6.35 -2.88
CA LEU A 159 -4.58 7.06 -1.60
C LEU A 159 -4.51 6.09 -0.42
N LYS A 160 -5.37 5.07 -0.40
CA LYS A 160 -5.33 4.02 0.64
C LYS A 160 -4.01 3.25 0.65
N ILE A 161 -3.46 2.93 -0.51
CA ILE A 161 -2.15 2.27 -0.61
C ILE A 161 -1.06 3.13 0.02
N VAL A 162 -1.03 4.43 -0.27
CA VAL A 162 -0.04 5.37 0.30
C VAL A 162 -0.22 5.49 1.82
N MET A 163 -1.45 5.58 2.32
CA MET A 163 -1.73 5.62 3.76
C MET A 163 -1.29 4.33 4.46
N LYS A 164 -1.62 3.16 3.90
CA LYS A 164 -1.17 1.87 4.44
C LYS A 164 0.35 1.75 4.43
N LEU A 165 1.02 2.24 3.38
CA LEU A 165 2.49 2.26 3.33
C LEU A 165 3.11 3.16 4.42
N GLN A 166 2.42 4.24 4.82
CA GLN A 166 2.85 5.10 5.91
C GLN A 166 2.66 4.44 7.30
N GLU A 167 1.64 3.60 7.44
CA GLU A 167 1.30 2.93 8.70
C GLU A 167 2.11 1.66 8.98
N ASN A 168 2.47 0.92 7.92
CA ASN A 168 3.23 -0.35 7.98
C ASN A 168 4.73 -0.13 8.17
#